data_AF-M5BUY1-F1
#
_entry.id   AF-M5BUY1-F1
#
_cell.length_a   1.000
_cell.length_b   1.000
_cell.length_c   1.000
_cell.angle_alpha   90.00
_cell.angle_beta   90.00
_cell.angle_gamma   90.00
#
_symmetry.space_group_name_H-M   'P 1'
#
loop_
_entity.id
_entity.type
_entity.pdbx_description
1 polymer ?
#
loop_
_entity_poly.entity_id
_entity_poly.type
_entity_poly.pdbx_seq_one_letter_code
_entity_poly.pdbx_strand_id
1 'polypeptide(L)'
;MGNILSQSFPPKSLFSVEQIPDLTGQVIIVTGGNAGVGRETCKALLNKNAKVYLAARSKSRADDAIEWLKAETNGKAPIFLELDLSSLDSVRKAAEEFKSKEQELHVLFNNA
;
A
#
# COMPACT_ATOMS: atom_id res chain seq x y z
N MET A 1 5.78 -25.96 16.36
CA MET A 1 5.57 -26.44 14.98
C MET A 1 4.13 -26.89 14.87
N GLY A 2 3.33 -26.32 13.96
CA GLY A 2 1.92 -26.70 13.80
C GLY A 2 1.80 -28.14 13.28
N ASN A 3 0.90 -28.93 13.86
CA ASN A 3 0.64 -30.29 13.38
C ASN A 3 0.01 -30.26 11.96
N ILE A 4 0.08 -31.37 11.22
CA ILE A 4 -0.43 -31.48 9.85
C ILE A 4 -1.88 -30.99 9.72
N LEU A 5 -2.75 -31.31 10.69
CA LEU A 5 -4.15 -30.88 10.68
C LEU A 5 -4.29 -29.35 10.73
N SER A 6 -3.49 -28.67 11.55
CA SER A 6 -3.52 -27.21 11.69
C SER A 6 -2.98 -26.45 10.47
N GLN A 7 -2.15 -27.10 9.65
CA GLN A 7 -1.66 -26.51 8.40
C GLN A 7 -2.64 -26.74 7.24
N SER A 8 -3.30 -27.91 7.19
CA SER A 8 -4.30 -28.22 6.18
C SER A 8 -5.65 -27.53 6.43
N PHE A 9 -5.98 -27.29 7.70
CA PHE A 9 -7.21 -26.60 8.11
C PHE A 9 -6.86 -25.49 9.10
N PRO A 10 -6.30 -24.37 8.61
CA PRO A 10 -5.96 -23.25 9.48
C PRO A 10 -7.21 -22.75 10.19
N PRO A 11 -7.13 -22.46 11.50
CA PRO A 11 -8.24 -21.86 12.23
C PRO A 11 -8.55 -20.47 11.67
N LYS A 12 -9.76 -19.98 11.97
CA LYS A 12 -10.15 -18.61 11.60
C LYS A 12 -9.10 -17.60 12.10
N SER A 13 -8.72 -16.65 11.24
CA SER A 13 -7.81 -15.59 11.64
C SER A 13 -8.35 -14.85 12.87
N LEU A 14 -7.48 -14.66 13.86
CA LEU A 14 -7.76 -13.83 15.04
C LEU A 14 -7.59 -12.34 14.76
N PHE A 15 -7.02 -12.00 13.59
CA PHE A 15 -6.78 -10.64 13.15
C PHE A 15 -7.62 -10.32 11.89
N SER A 16 -8.22 -9.14 11.88
CA SER A 16 -8.95 -8.57 10.74
C SER A 16 -8.59 -7.10 10.52
N VAL A 17 -8.91 -6.56 9.34
CA VAL A 17 -8.57 -5.18 8.96
C VAL A 17 -9.21 -4.13 9.87
N GLU A 18 -10.33 -4.47 10.51
CA GLU A 18 -11.02 -3.62 11.47
C GLU A 18 -10.16 -3.34 12.71
N GLN A 19 -9.27 -4.27 13.08
CA GLN A 19 -8.39 -4.17 14.24
C GLN A 19 -7.13 -3.34 13.99
N ILE A 20 -6.89 -2.89 12.75
CA ILE A 20 -5.84 -1.91 12.47
C ILE A 20 -6.18 -0.62 13.25
N PRO A 21 -5.24 -0.04 14.04
CA PRO A 21 -5.49 1.19 14.77
C PRO A 21 -5.66 2.37 13.82
N ASP A 22 -6.00 3.54 14.37
CA ASP A 22 -5.92 4.77 13.59
C ASP A 22 -4.47 5.06 13.20
N LEU A 23 -4.24 5.37 11.92
CA LEU A 23 -2.92 5.62 11.33
C LEU A 23 -2.77 7.09 10.91
N THR A 24 -3.57 7.99 11.48
CA THR A 24 -3.42 9.43 11.26
C THR A 24 -1.97 9.86 11.52
N GLY A 25 -1.39 10.60 10.56
CA GLY A 25 0.01 11.05 10.61
C GLY A 25 1.03 10.01 10.11
N GLN A 26 0.63 8.77 9.86
CA GLN A 26 1.53 7.75 9.30
C GLN A 26 1.64 7.90 7.78
N VAL A 27 2.88 8.00 7.30
CA VAL A 27 3.24 8.06 5.87
C VAL A 27 3.73 6.68 5.43
N ILE A 28 3.05 6.10 4.44
CA ILE A 28 3.22 4.69 4.07
C ILE A 28 3.36 4.55 2.55
N ILE A 29 4.35 3.79 2.09
CA ILE A 29 4.50 3.42 0.68
C ILE A 29 4.06 1.98 0.47
N VAL A 30 3.27 1.73 -0.57
CA VAL A 30 2.91 0.39 -1.04
C VAL A 30 3.40 0.19 -2.47
N THR A 31 4.39 -0.70 -2.65
CA THR A 31 4.87 -1.09 -3.97
C THR A 31 3.89 -2.06 -4.64
N GLY A 32 3.62 -1.87 -5.93
CA GLY A 32 2.57 -2.63 -6.62
C GLY A 32 1.16 -2.33 -6.11
N GLY A 33 0.94 -1.13 -5.55
CA GLY A 33 -0.35 -0.75 -4.95
C GLY A 33 -1.50 -0.59 -5.96
N ASN A 34 -1.25 -0.70 -7.26
CA ASN A 34 -2.26 -0.54 -8.30
C ASN A 34 -3.10 -1.79 -8.58
N ALA A 35 -2.75 -2.97 -8.05
CA ALA A 35 -3.49 -4.21 -8.30
C ALA A 35 -3.38 -5.22 -7.14
N GLY A 36 -4.21 -6.26 -7.20
CA GLY A 36 -4.14 -7.43 -6.30
C GLY A 36 -4.12 -7.05 -4.83
N VAL A 37 -3.26 -7.73 -4.06
CA VAL A 37 -3.10 -7.50 -2.62
C VAL A 37 -2.65 -6.08 -2.33
N GLY A 38 -1.73 -5.51 -3.11
CA GLY A 38 -1.25 -4.14 -2.93
C GLY A 38 -2.38 -3.10 -2.96
N ARG A 39 -3.36 -3.24 -3.87
CA ARG A 39 -4.52 -2.35 -3.94
C ARG A 39 -5.43 -2.49 -2.72
N GLU A 40 -5.70 -3.73 -2.28
CA GLU A 40 -6.48 -3.96 -1.06
C GLU A 40 -5.75 -3.45 0.19
N THR A 41 -4.42 -3.53 0.23
CA THR A 41 -3.59 -2.91 1.27
C THR A 41 -3.76 -1.40 1.27
N CYS A 42 -3.66 -0.73 0.11
CA CYS A 42 -3.93 0.71 0.01
C CYS A 42 -5.33 1.06 0.55
N LYS A 43 -6.36 0.29 0.19
CA LYS A 43 -7.73 0.50 0.68
C LYS A 43 -7.81 0.44 2.21
N ALA A 44 -7.26 -0.62 2.81
CA ALA A 44 -7.27 -0.79 4.26
C ALA A 44 -6.56 0.36 4.98
N LEU A 45 -5.40 0.80 4.47
CA LEU A 45 -4.61 1.89 5.06
C LEU A 45 -5.32 3.25 4.95
N LEU A 46 -5.92 3.56 3.79
CA LEU A 46 -6.68 4.80 3.57
C LEU A 46 -7.91 4.89 4.50
N ASN A 47 -8.63 3.77 4.67
CA ASN A 47 -9.75 3.69 5.61
C ASN A 47 -9.32 3.91 7.07
N LYS A 48 -8.03 3.71 7.38
CA LYS A 48 -7.41 3.99 8.68
C LYS A 48 -6.64 5.31 8.72
N ASN A 49 -6.94 6.24 7.82
CA ASN A 49 -6.42 7.63 7.78
C ASN A 49 -4.91 7.77 7.52
N ALA A 50 -4.23 6.71 7.08
CA ALA A 50 -2.84 6.82 6.66
C ALA A 50 -2.69 7.70 5.40
N LYS A 51 -1.55 8.39 5.28
CA LYS A 51 -1.12 9.01 4.03
C LYS A 51 -0.42 7.94 3.19
N VAL A 52 -1.11 7.45 2.15
CA VAL A 52 -0.64 6.32 1.35
C VAL A 52 -0.05 6.80 0.04
N TYR A 53 1.17 6.36 -0.25
CA TYR A 53 1.81 6.42 -1.55
C TYR A 53 1.61 5.09 -2.28
N LEU A 54 0.89 5.14 -3.40
CA LEU A 54 0.71 4.02 -4.31
C LEU A 54 1.85 4.04 -5.31
N ALA A 55 2.83 3.17 -5.11
CA ALA A 55 4.02 3.09 -5.96
C ALA A 55 3.81 2.05 -7.06
N ALA A 56 3.89 2.47 -8.32
CA ALA A 56 3.69 1.60 -9.48
C ALA A 56 4.41 2.12 -10.73
N ARG A 57 4.60 1.22 -11.70
CA ARG A 57 5.27 1.51 -12.98
C ARG A 57 4.42 2.33 -13.96
N SER A 58 3.14 1.99 -14.08
CA SER A 58 2.25 2.53 -15.10
C SER A 58 1.31 3.55 -14.47
N LYS A 59 1.46 4.81 -14.88
CA LYS A 59 0.59 5.90 -14.42
C LYS A 59 -0.88 5.64 -14.74
N SER A 60 -1.20 5.19 -15.95
CA SER A 60 -2.61 4.91 -16.33
C SER A 60 -3.25 3.86 -15.43
N ARG A 61 -2.56 2.75 -15.15
CA ARG A 61 -3.06 1.72 -14.22
C ARG A 61 -3.14 2.21 -12.78
N ALA A 62 -2.26 3.11 -12.38
CA ALA A 62 -2.31 3.73 -11.06
C ALA A 62 -3.51 4.68 -10.95
N ASP A 63 -3.80 5.47 -11.99
CA ASP A 63 -4.95 6.38 -12.04
C ASP A 63 -6.27 5.59 -11.95
N ASP A 64 -6.41 4.49 -12.70
CA ASP A 64 -7.58 3.60 -12.59
C ASP A 64 -7.76 3.04 -11.16
N ALA A 65 -6.65 2.66 -10.52
CA ALA A 65 -6.66 2.16 -9.15
C ALA A 65 -6.99 3.26 -8.13
N ILE A 66 -6.52 4.49 -8.35
CA ILE A 66 -6.82 5.66 -7.51
C ILE A 66 -8.31 5.97 -7.54
N GLU A 67 -8.93 6.00 -8.73
CA GLU A 67 -10.37 6.26 -8.84
C GLU A 67 -11.20 5.16 -8.16
N TRP A 68 -10.81 3.90 -8.33
CA TRP A 68 -11.46 2.80 -7.61
C TRP A 68 -11.29 2.94 -6.09
N LEU A 69 -10.08 3.22 -5.60
CA LEU A 69 -9.81 3.41 -4.17
C LEU A 69 -10.60 4.59 -3.61
N LYS A 70 -10.77 5.67 -4.38
CA LYS A 70 -11.53 6.84 -4.00
C LYS A 70 -13.00 6.52 -3.78
N ALA A 71 -13.61 5.70 -4.65
CA ALA A 71 -14.97 5.22 -4.47
C ALA A 71 -15.09 4.33 -3.20
N GLU A 72 -14.11 3.47 -2.95
CA GLU A 72 -14.13 2.48 -1.87
C GLU A 72 -13.72 3.01 -0.48
N THR A 73 -13.19 4.24 -0.42
CA THR A 73 -12.65 4.82 0.82
C THR A 73 -13.24 6.19 1.14
N ASN A 74 -14.50 6.40 0.76
CA ASN A 74 -15.26 7.62 1.00
C ASN A 74 -14.54 8.90 0.51
N GLY A 75 -13.96 8.83 -0.68
CA GLY A 75 -13.30 9.97 -1.33
C GLY A 75 -11.82 10.17 -0.99
N LYS A 76 -11.24 9.34 -0.12
CA LYS A 76 -9.80 9.36 0.15
C LYS A 76 -9.04 8.75 -1.04
N ALA A 77 -7.87 9.28 -1.35
CA ALA A 77 -7.08 8.81 -2.47
C ALA A 77 -5.61 8.70 -2.07
N PRO A 78 -4.89 7.67 -2.53
CA PRO A 78 -3.45 7.61 -2.35
C PRO A 78 -2.75 8.57 -3.33
N ILE A 79 -1.48 8.85 -3.06
CA ILE A 79 -0.60 9.65 -3.92
C ILE A 79 0.14 8.70 -4.85
N PHE A 80 0.09 8.93 -6.16
CA PHE A 80 0.89 8.15 -7.10
C PHE A 80 2.38 8.47 -6.94
N LEU A 81 3.21 7.41 -6.91
CA LEU A 81 4.67 7.49 -6.99
C LEU A 81 5.14 6.58 -8.13
N GLU A 82 5.76 7.17 -9.15
CA GLU A 82 6.28 6.38 -10.25
C GLU A 82 7.49 5.56 -9.77
N LEU A 83 7.39 4.23 -9.86
CA LEU A 83 8.43 3.33 -9.40
C LEU A 83 8.50 2.07 -10.27
N ASP A 84 9.65 1.88 -10.90
CA ASP A 84 10.04 0.64 -11.56
C ASP A 84 11.17 -0.03 -10.78
N LEU A 85 10.82 -1.08 -10.02
CA LEU A 85 11.77 -1.86 -9.23
C LEU A 85 12.79 -2.63 -10.07
N SER A 86 12.58 -2.76 -11.38
CA SER A 86 13.58 -3.33 -12.29
C SER A 86 14.70 -2.35 -12.68
N SER A 87 14.55 -1.06 -12.31
CA SER A 87 15.51 0.01 -12.62
C SER A 87 15.96 0.74 -11.36
N LEU A 88 17.23 0.58 -10.98
CA LEU A 88 17.80 1.29 -9.83
C LEU A 88 17.76 2.82 -9.99
N ASP A 89 17.79 3.33 -11.22
CA ASP A 89 17.65 4.77 -11.47
C ASP A 89 16.22 5.24 -11.22
N SER A 90 15.21 4.42 -11.55
CA SER A 90 13.82 4.69 -11.17
C SER A 90 13.65 4.67 -9.65
N VAL A 91 14.23 3.67 -8.97
CA VAL A 91 14.19 3.58 -7.49
C VAL A 91 14.79 4.84 -6.85
N ARG A 92 15.96 5.31 -7.33
CA ARG A 92 16.58 6.54 -6.80
C ARG A 92 15.71 7.77 -7.05
N LYS A 93 15.15 7.91 -8.26
CA LYS A 93 14.25 9.04 -8.58
C LYS A 93 13.01 9.05 -7.69
N ALA A 94 12.36 7.90 -7.51
CA ALA A 94 11.21 7.76 -6.62
C ALA A 94 11.55 8.11 -5.17
N ALA A 95 12.72 7.67 -4.69
CA ALA A 95 13.19 7.99 -3.35
C ALA A 95 13.46 9.50 -3.17
N GLU A 96 14.09 10.17 -4.14
CA GLU A 96 14.30 11.62 -4.07
C GLU A 96 12.99 12.40 -4.19
N GLU A 97 12.07 11.97 -5.06
CA GLU A 97 10.73 12.55 -5.13
C GLU A 97 9.99 12.42 -3.80
N PHE A 98 10.01 11.24 -3.18
CA PHE A 98 9.40 11.01 -1.88
C PHE A 98 10.03 11.91 -0.80
N LYS A 99 11.37 11.95 -0.71
CA LYS A 99 12.10 12.79 0.26
C LYS A 99 11.84 14.28 0.07
N SER A 100 11.54 14.73 -1.16
CA SER A 100 11.18 16.12 -1.41
C SER A 100 9.80 16.51 -0.87
N LYS A 101 8.92 15.51 -0.64
CA LYS A 101 7.53 15.69 -0.22
C LYS A 101 7.31 15.37 1.26
N GLU A 102 8.13 14.48 1.83
CA GLU A 102 7.96 13.92 3.16
C GLU A 102 9.26 13.97 3.96
N GLN A 103 9.13 14.21 5.26
CA GLN A 103 10.27 14.19 6.17
C GLN A 103 10.58 12.77 6.68
N GLU A 104 9.56 11.90 6.76
CA GLU A 104 9.66 10.58 7.35
C GLU A 104 8.85 9.54 6.57
N LEU A 105 9.37 8.30 6.53
CA LEU A 105 8.66 7.12 6.06
C LEU A 105 8.42 6.20 7.25
N HIS A 106 7.15 5.91 7.55
CA HIS A 106 6.79 5.10 8.72
C HIS A 106 6.74 3.61 8.37
N VAL A 107 6.18 3.27 7.21
CA VAL A 107 6.02 1.88 6.75
C VAL A 107 6.26 1.78 5.24
N LEU A 108 6.95 0.71 4.83
CA LEU A 108 7.13 0.33 3.43
C LEU A 108 6.63 -1.10 3.22
N PHE A 109 5.64 -1.27 2.34
CA PHE A 109 5.19 -2.57 1.89
C PHE A 109 5.92 -2.95 0.59
N ASN A 110 6.84 -3.92 0.70
CA ASN A 110 7.53 -4.56 -0.42
C ASN A 110 6.67 -5.70 -0.96
N ASN A 111 5.82 -5.40 -1.93
CA ASN A 111 4.81 -6.30 -2.48
C ASN A 111 5.01 -6.57 -3.98
N ALA A 112 5.77 -5.73 -4.70
CA ALA A 112 6.03 -5.86 -6.14
C ALA A 112 7.44 -6.33 -6.48
#